data_AF-A0A3B0VQQ1-F1
#
_entry.id   AF-A0A3B0VQQ1-F1
#
_cell.length_a   1.000
_cell.length_b   1.000
_cell.length_c   1.000
_cell.angle_alpha   90.00
_cell.angle_beta   90.00
_cell.angle_gamma   90.00
#
_symmetry.space_group_name_H-M   'P 1'
#
loop_
_entity.id
_entity.type
_entity.pdbx_description
1 polymer ?
#
loop_
_entity_poly.entity_id
_entity_poly.type
_entity_poly.pdbx_seq_one_letter_code
_entity_poly.pdbx_strand_id
1 'polypeptide(L)'
;MSLKLKYGLFILAVIGLSWLALKWVNQDIQVAKPEVHMAPDSENKNPQTAKPTTQTELNQQQTHNQTQVNNQGLADNWQDDWLDQLANRRYSEDTAVELSSIAMEYESCGNAADMSWRFKDQQLTKAQNQIKTAVEKHCADLISTYPLLNNNQINNGLQLAFNTFPANSQLGKFIQQQANQDSQLKFQDFATGLIPLSIKAKNSQMLIVAEWMFGFRSQYEAFDPALIGSQNTTYLNSLQSIALTALSCQFQNGISCSPTSKFMQNKCFSNEQFCGQTFSQWFDRSVTPGMAKDVELLKQHYLNLAVQ
;
A
#
# COMPACT_ATOMS: atom_id res chain seq x y z
N MET A 1 -13.33 7.88 -31.30
CA MET A 1 -13.30 6.59 -30.56
C MET A 1 -13.37 6.90 -29.07
N SER A 2 -14.42 6.45 -28.39
CA SER A 2 -14.91 6.99 -27.12
C SER A 2 -13.99 6.73 -25.92
N LEU A 3 -13.73 7.77 -25.12
CA LEU A 3 -13.01 7.74 -23.83
C LEU A 3 -13.55 6.68 -22.85
N LYS A 4 -14.80 6.22 -23.05
CA LYS A 4 -15.46 5.21 -22.21
C LYS A 4 -14.93 3.78 -22.39
N LEU A 5 -14.23 3.46 -23.48
CA LEU A 5 -13.65 2.12 -23.68
C LEU A 5 -12.26 1.97 -23.04
N LYS A 6 -11.59 3.06 -22.66
CA LYS A 6 -10.26 3.03 -22.03
C LYS A 6 -10.30 2.75 -20.52
N TYR A 7 -11.41 3.05 -19.85
CA TYR A 7 -11.60 2.80 -18.42
C TYR A 7 -12.07 1.38 -18.07
N GLY A 8 -12.57 0.62 -19.06
CA GLY A 8 -12.97 -0.78 -18.86
C GLY A 8 -11.82 -1.74 -18.58
N LEU A 9 -10.58 -1.38 -18.99
CA LEU A 9 -9.36 -2.13 -18.68
C LEU A 9 -8.69 -1.69 -17.38
N PHE A 10 -9.14 -0.60 -16.74
CA PHE A 10 -8.60 -0.08 -15.49
C PHE A 10 -8.92 -1.00 -14.29
N ILE A 11 -10.02 -1.77 -14.38
CA ILE A 11 -10.44 -2.76 -13.38
C ILE A 11 -9.51 -3.99 -13.38
N LEU A 12 -8.80 -4.27 -14.47
CA LEU A 12 -7.89 -5.42 -14.58
C LEU A 12 -6.52 -5.19 -13.90
N ALA A 13 -6.14 -3.95 -13.60
CA ALA A 13 -4.91 -3.64 -12.84
C ALA A 13 -5.16 -3.59 -11.32
N VAL A 14 -6.34 -3.14 -10.89
CA VAL A 14 -6.85 -3.38 -9.53
C VAL A 14 -6.90 -4.88 -9.25
N ILE A 15 -7.12 -5.69 -10.29
CA ILE A 15 -7.04 -7.14 -10.28
C ILE A 15 -5.60 -7.68 -10.08
N GLY A 16 -4.49 -6.96 -10.27
CA GLY A 16 -3.18 -7.48 -9.82
C GLY A 16 -3.18 -7.81 -8.31
N LEU A 17 -3.72 -6.90 -7.50
CA LEU A 17 -3.91 -7.07 -6.06
C LEU A 17 -5.32 -7.59 -5.68
N SER A 18 -6.33 -7.43 -6.54
CA SER A 18 -7.73 -7.87 -6.34
C SER A 18 -8.09 -9.22 -7.00
N TRP A 19 -7.41 -9.70 -8.05
CA TRP A 19 -7.39 -11.14 -8.43
C TRP A 19 -6.67 -11.94 -7.37
N LEU A 20 -5.60 -11.41 -6.77
CA LEU A 20 -4.98 -12.02 -5.61
C LEU A 20 -5.96 -12.08 -4.43
N ALA A 21 -6.89 -11.12 -4.30
CA ALA A 21 -7.99 -11.25 -3.34
C ALA A 21 -9.07 -12.27 -3.79
N LEU A 22 -9.45 -12.32 -5.07
CA LEU A 22 -10.51 -13.18 -5.61
C LEU A 22 -10.13 -14.66 -5.77
N LYS A 23 -8.85 -15.01 -6.02
CA LYS A 23 -8.38 -16.40 -6.02
C LYS A 23 -8.52 -17.05 -4.63
N TRP A 24 -8.34 -16.28 -3.57
CA TRP A 24 -8.42 -16.76 -2.19
C TRP A 24 -9.86 -16.92 -1.67
N VAL A 25 -10.83 -16.14 -2.18
CA VAL A 25 -12.25 -16.31 -1.80
C VAL A 25 -12.81 -17.68 -2.21
N ASN A 26 -12.18 -18.35 -3.19
CA ASN A 26 -12.70 -19.61 -3.75
C ASN A 26 -11.99 -20.89 -3.24
N GLN A 27 -10.94 -20.80 -2.41
CA GLN A 27 -10.18 -21.97 -1.95
C GLN A 27 -10.46 -22.42 -0.50
N ASP A 28 -10.99 -21.55 0.38
CA ASP A 28 -11.11 -21.87 1.82
C ASP A 28 -12.56 -21.85 2.36
N ILE A 29 -13.50 -22.47 1.64
CA ILE A 29 -14.78 -22.92 2.24
C ILE A 29 -14.89 -24.44 2.09
N GLN A 30 -13.99 -25.15 2.77
CA GLN A 30 -14.23 -26.52 3.23
C GLN A 30 -13.91 -26.51 4.73
N VAL A 31 -14.96 -26.34 5.54
CA VAL A 31 -14.86 -26.47 7.00
C VAL A 31 -14.58 -27.93 7.31
N ALA A 32 -13.29 -28.28 7.42
CA ALA A 32 -12.87 -29.57 7.93
C ALA A 32 -12.74 -29.49 9.46
N LYS A 33 -13.48 -30.39 10.11
CA LYS A 33 -13.50 -30.67 11.55
C LYS A 33 -12.10 -31.12 12.01
N PRO A 34 -11.53 -30.58 13.10
CA PRO A 34 -10.18 -30.98 13.52
C PRO A 34 -10.21 -32.34 14.24
N GLU A 35 -9.54 -33.33 13.65
CA GLU A 35 -9.03 -34.51 14.35
C GLU A 35 -7.58 -34.23 14.79
N VAL A 36 -7.33 -34.41 16.08
CA VAL A 36 -6.02 -34.22 16.70
C VAL A 36 -5.24 -35.53 16.60
N HIS A 37 -4.15 -35.53 15.83
CA HIS A 37 -3.09 -36.52 15.96
C HIS A 37 -1.75 -35.81 16.16
N MET A 38 -1.15 -36.07 17.33
CA MET A 38 0.25 -35.74 17.64
C MET A 38 1.15 -36.86 17.15
N ALA A 39 2.25 -36.51 16.48
CA ALA A 39 3.44 -37.34 16.29
C ALA A 39 4.65 -36.43 15.94
N PRO A 40 5.90 -36.91 16.14
CA PRO A 40 6.92 -36.12 16.83
C PRO A 40 8.05 -35.54 15.95
N ASP A 41 8.86 -34.73 16.63
CA ASP A 41 10.15 -34.11 16.31
C ASP A 41 10.95 -34.64 15.10
N SER A 42 11.40 -33.70 14.24
CA SER A 42 12.53 -33.96 13.33
C SER A 42 13.53 -32.80 13.29
N GLU A 43 14.74 -33.15 13.75
CA GLU A 43 16.10 -32.72 13.38
C GLU A 43 16.31 -31.48 12.49
N ASN A 44 16.83 -30.45 13.14
CA ASN A 44 18.09 -29.74 12.85
C ASN A 44 18.72 -29.97 11.46
N LYS A 45 18.56 -29.01 10.53
CA LYS A 45 19.38 -28.89 9.31
C LYS A 45 20.27 -27.64 9.36
N ASN A 46 21.56 -27.94 9.23
CA ASN A 46 22.73 -27.07 9.12
C ASN A 46 22.57 -25.99 8.02
N PRO A 47 23.03 -24.74 8.23
CA PRO A 47 22.98 -23.69 7.21
C PRO A 47 23.93 -23.99 6.04
N GLN A 48 23.36 -24.15 4.84
CA GLN A 48 24.12 -24.21 3.59
C GLN A 48 24.71 -22.84 3.26
N THR A 49 26.03 -22.80 3.17
CA THR A 49 26.82 -21.69 2.65
C THR A 49 26.39 -21.35 1.22
N ALA A 50 25.88 -20.15 0.99
CA ALA A 50 25.49 -19.68 -0.34
C ALA A 50 26.70 -19.63 -1.28
N LYS A 51 26.60 -20.29 -2.43
CA LYS A 51 27.61 -20.27 -3.49
C LYS A 51 27.63 -18.89 -4.17
N PRO A 52 28.80 -18.36 -4.58
CA PRO A 52 28.86 -17.13 -5.35
C PRO A 52 28.14 -17.30 -6.69
N THR A 53 27.18 -16.43 -6.98
CA THR A 53 26.47 -16.39 -8.28
C THR A 53 27.45 -16.12 -9.41
N THR A 54 27.38 -16.90 -10.47
CA THR A 54 28.32 -16.84 -11.59
C THR A 54 27.88 -15.76 -12.58
N GLN A 55 28.81 -15.06 -13.23
CA GLN A 55 28.51 -13.96 -14.17
C GLN A 55 27.62 -14.37 -15.35
N THR A 56 27.60 -15.68 -15.68
CA THR A 56 26.70 -16.29 -16.66
C THR A 56 25.23 -16.31 -16.20
N GLU A 57 24.96 -16.52 -14.91
CA GLU A 57 23.60 -16.51 -14.35
C GLU A 57 23.03 -15.07 -14.32
N LEU A 58 23.87 -14.09 -14.01
CA LEU A 58 23.52 -12.66 -14.09
C LEU A 58 23.11 -12.23 -15.50
N ASN A 59 23.86 -12.65 -16.53
CA ASN A 59 23.55 -12.33 -17.92
C ASN A 59 22.27 -13.04 -18.41
N GLN A 60 21.98 -14.26 -17.95
CA GLN A 60 20.73 -14.95 -18.28
C GLN A 60 19.51 -14.30 -17.65
N GLN A 61 19.64 -13.84 -16.40
CA GLN A 61 18.58 -13.14 -15.68
C GLN A 61 18.27 -11.78 -16.34
N GLN A 62 19.30 -11.06 -16.80
CA GLN A 62 19.13 -9.83 -17.59
C GLN A 62 18.42 -10.09 -18.93
N THR A 63 18.77 -11.17 -19.64
CA THR A 63 18.16 -11.50 -20.95
C THR A 63 16.68 -11.92 -20.83
N HIS A 64 16.33 -12.65 -19.75
CA HIS A 64 14.95 -13.02 -19.46
C HIS A 64 14.08 -11.79 -19.14
N ASN A 65 14.62 -10.87 -18.34
CA ASN A 65 13.96 -9.62 -18.01
C ASN A 65 13.76 -8.75 -19.27
N GLN A 66 14.75 -8.65 -20.16
CA GLN A 66 14.62 -7.88 -21.42
C GLN A 66 13.49 -8.41 -22.32
N THR A 67 13.31 -9.73 -22.38
CA THR A 67 12.24 -10.35 -23.19
C THR A 67 10.86 -10.08 -22.60
N GLN A 68 10.73 -10.09 -21.27
CA GLN A 68 9.49 -9.70 -20.59
C GLN A 68 9.18 -8.21 -20.77
N VAL A 69 10.20 -7.34 -20.68
CA VAL A 69 10.11 -5.89 -20.92
C VAL A 69 9.54 -5.58 -22.31
N ASN A 70 10.07 -6.24 -23.35
CA ASN A 70 9.61 -6.06 -24.73
C ASN A 70 8.18 -6.55 -24.93
N ASN A 71 7.81 -7.66 -24.29
CA ASN A 71 6.45 -8.20 -24.33
C ASN A 71 5.42 -7.30 -23.61
N GLN A 72 5.88 -6.42 -22.70
CA GLN A 72 5.06 -5.46 -21.99
C GLN A 72 4.98 -4.08 -22.68
N GLY A 73 5.68 -3.89 -23.80
CA GLY A 73 5.66 -2.63 -24.56
C GLY A 73 6.39 -1.47 -23.87
N LEU A 74 7.35 -1.78 -23.00
CA LEU A 74 8.22 -0.78 -22.37
C LEU A 74 9.26 -0.28 -23.38
N ALA A 75 9.65 0.99 -23.29
CA ALA A 75 10.71 1.57 -24.11
C ALA A 75 12.09 1.04 -23.67
N ASP A 76 13.08 0.96 -24.57
CA ASP A 76 14.39 0.36 -24.25
C ASP A 76 15.12 1.01 -23.07
N ASN A 77 14.88 2.29 -22.81
CA ASN A 77 15.49 3.11 -21.75
C ASN A 77 14.56 3.36 -20.54
N TRP A 78 13.47 2.61 -20.40
CA TRP A 78 12.46 2.86 -19.37
C TRP A 78 13.01 2.86 -17.93
N GLN A 79 14.06 2.07 -17.66
CA GLN A 79 14.69 2.00 -16.34
C GLN A 79 15.44 3.29 -16.01
N ASP A 80 16.23 3.79 -16.96
CA ASP A 80 16.98 5.04 -16.81
C ASP A 80 16.01 6.21 -16.66
N ASP A 81 14.93 6.25 -17.45
CA ASP A 81 13.90 7.30 -17.34
C ASP A 81 13.23 7.33 -15.96
N TRP A 82 13.06 6.17 -15.32
CA TRP A 82 12.62 6.09 -13.92
C TRP A 82 13.68 6.57 -12.95
N LEU A 83 14.93 6.13 -13.10
CA LEU A 83 16.01 6.57 -12.21
C LEU A 83 16.18 8.09 -12.25
N ASP A 84 16.03 8.70 -13.42
CA ASP A 84 16.05 10.15 -13.61
C ASP A 84 14.86 10.83 -12.91
N GLN A 85 13.64 10.32 -13.06
CA GLN A 85 12.46 10.84 -12.35
C GLN A 85 12.55 10.67 -10.84
N LEU A 86 13.20 9.60 -10.38
CA LEU A 86 13.40 9.28 -8.98
C LEU A 86 14.67 9.91 -8.40
N ALA A 87 15.41 10.73 -9.16
CA ALA A 87 16.62 11.38 -8.68
C ALA A 87 16.34 12.30 -7.48
N ASN A 88 15.17 12.94 -7.47
CA ASN A 88 14.68 13.75 -6.34
C ASN A 88 13.82 12.89 -5.43
N ARG A 89 14.46 12.17 -4.50
CA ARG A 89 13.80 11.30 -3.52
C ARG A 89 12.83 12.08 -2.62
N ARG A 90 11.63 11.54 -2.43
CA ARG A 90 10.57 12.10 -1.58
C ARG A 90 10.28 11.25 -0.35
N TYR A 91 10.35 9.92 -0.47
CA TYR A 91 9.94 8.96 0.56
C TYR A 91 11.06 8.07 1.09
N SER A 92 12.02 7.68 0.25
CA SER A 92 13.11 6.78 0.61
C SER A 92 14.33 6.93 -0.28
N GLU A 93 15.52 6.66 0.25
CA GLU A 93 16.75 6.48 -0.53
C GLU A 93 16.80 5.14 -1.28
N ASP A 94 15.98 4.17 -0.87
CA ASP A 94 15.83 2.90 -1.57
C ASP A 94 14.91 3.09 -2.78
N THR A 95 15.44 2.85 -3.99
CA THR A 95 14.70 3.04 -5.25
C THR A 95 13.40 2.24 -5.31
N ALA A 96 13.40 0.99 -4.83
CA ALA A 96 12.21 0.16 -4.87
C ALA A 96 11.14 0.70 -3.91
N VAL A 97 11.54 1.13 -2.72
CA VAL A 97 10.63 1.75 -1.73
C VAL A 97 10.09 3.08 -2.25
N GLU A 98 10.96 3.94 -2.81
CA GLU A 98 10.59 5.24 -3.36
C GLU A 98 9.54 5.10 -4.46
N LEU A 99 9.82 4.24 -5.45
CA LEU A 99 8.88 3.98 -6.53
C LEU A 99 7.55 3.43 -6.02
N SER A 100 7.60 2.50 -5.06
CA SER A 100 6.41 1.96 -4.42
C SER A 100 5.59 3.06 -3.75
N SER A 101 6.22 3.96 -3.01
CA SER A 101 5.54 5.05 -2.32
C SER A 101 4.88 6.03 -3.30
N ILE A 102 5.56 6.42 -4.37
CA ILE A 102 5.00 7.30 -5.42
C ILE A 102 3.84 6.62 -6.14
N ALA A 103 3.99 5.34 -6.48
CA ALA A 103 2.92 4.58 -7.11
C ALA A 103 1.68 4.48 -6.23
N MET A 104 1.84 4.27 -4.92
CA MET A 104 0.71 4.19 -3.98
C MET A 104 0.04 5.56 -3.76
N GLU A 105 0.81 6.65 -3.76
CA GLU A 105 0.26 8.01 -3.78
C GLU A 105 -0.56 8.24 -5.07
N TYR A 106 -0.06 7.75 -6.21
CA TYR A 106 -0.76 7.82 -7.49
C TYR A 106 -2.01 6.92 -7.56
N GLU A 107 -2.01 5.75 -6.93
CA GLU A 107 -3.22 4.94 -6.81
C GLU A 107 -4.28 5.65 -5.96
N SER A 108 -3.84 6.38 -4.93
CA SER A 108 -4.71 7.26 -4.14
C SER A 108 -5.34 8.37 -4.99
N CYS A 109 -4.68 8.76 -6.09
CA CYS A 109 -5.21 9.66 -7.11
C CYS A 109 -6.25 9.01 -8.04
N GLY A 110 -6.02 7.77 -8.50
CA GLY A 110 -6.96 7.03 -9.36
C GLY A 110 -8.33 6.79 -8.70
N ASN A 111 -8.35 6.70 -7.38
CA ASN A 111 -9.58 6.66 -6.60
C ASN A 111 -10.41 7.96 -6.65
N ALA A 112 -9.88 9.10 -7.14
CA ALA A 112 -10.70 10.28 -7.38
C ALA A 112 -11.71 10.04 -8.53
N ALA A 113 -11.31 9.24 -9.54
CA ALA A 113 -12.23 8.73 -10.56
C ALA A 113 -13.21 7.70 -9.95
N ASP A 114 -12.76 6.83 -9.03
CA ASP A 114 -13.64 5.93 -8.26
C ASP A 114 -14.66 6.71 -7.41
N MET A 115 -14.30 7.85 -6.84
CA MET A 115 -15.26 8.69 -6.11
C MET A 115 -16.35 9.24 -7.02
N SER A 116 -16.04 9.55 -8.28
CA SER A 116 -17.09 9.88 -9.26
C SER A 116 -18.02 8.71 -9.57
N TRP A 117 -17.59 7.46 -9.35
CA TRP A 117 -18.46 6.28 -9.43
C TRP A 117 -19.25 6.05 -8.14
N ARG A 118 -18.61 6.10 -6.96
CA ARG A 118 -19.28 5.95 -5.64
C ARG A 118 -20.36 7.00 -5.40
N PHE A 119 -20.15 8.20 -5.95
CA PHE A 119 -21.05 9.34 -5.81
C PHE A 119 -21.66 9.76 -7.14
N LYS A 120 -21.67 8.88 -8.15
CA LYS A 120 -22.13 9.21 -9.51
C LYS A 120 -23.53 9.79 -9.55
N ASP A 121 -24.38 9.34 -8.63
CA ASP A 121 -25.78 9.73 -8.52
C ASP A 121 -26.01 10.78 -7.41
N GLN A 122 -24.97 11.19 -6.70
CA GLN A 122 -25.04 12.20 -5.66
C GLN A 122 -24.49 13.54 -6.17
N GLN A 123 -25.27 14.61 -6.01
CA GLN A 123 -24.75 15.95 -6.23
C GLN A 123 -23.77 16.28 -5.09
N LEU A 124 -22.48 16.35 -5.42
CA LEU A 124 -21.46 16.78 -4.49
C LEU A 124 -21.74 18.21 -4.03
N THR A 125 -21.55 18.48 -2.74
CA THR A 125 -21.68 19.84 -2.21
C THR A 125 -20.54 20.74 -2.70
N LYS A 126 -20.64 22.06 -2.48
CA LYS A 126 -19.58 22.99 -2.88
C LYS A 126 -18.23 22.63 -2.23
N ALA A 127 -18.24 22.25 -0.96
CA ALA A 127 -17.02 21.89 -0.22
C ALA A 127 -16.40 20.58 -0.75
N GLN A 128 -17.23 19.57 -1.04
CA GLN A 128 -16.77 18.30 -1.62
C GLN A 128 -16.20 18.49 -3.03
N ASN A 129 -16.83 19.34 -3.86
CA ASN A 129 -16.29 19.70 -5.18
C ASN A 129 -14.94 20.41 -5.08
N GLN A 130 -14.75 21.30 -4.10
CA GLN A 130 -13.46 21.96 -3.88
C GLN A 130 -12.36 20.97 -3.53
N ILE A 131 -12.66 19.98 -2.66
CA ILE A 131 -11.70 18.93 -2.33
C ILE A 131 -11.41 18.03 -3.55
N LYS A 132 -12.44 17.65 -4.31
CA LYS A 132 -12.25 16.91 -5.57
C LYS A 132 -11.29 17.66 -6.51
N THR A 133 -11.51 18.94 -6.75
CA THR A 133 -10.63 19.76 -7.61
C THR A 133 -9.20 19.85 -7.06
N ALA A 134 -9.04 20.00 -5.74
CA ALA A 134 -7.73 20.05 -5.10
C ALA A 134 -6.96 18.72 -5.24
N VAL A 135 -7.66 17.59 -5.11
CA VAL A 135 -7.10 16.26 -5.37
C VAL A 135 -6.72 16.11 -6.83
N GLU A 136 -7.59 16.46 -7.77
CA GLU A 136 -7.30 16.39 -9.21
C GLU A 136 -6.05 17.20 -9.57
N LYS A 137 -5.89 18.39 -8.99
CA LYS A 137 -4.68 19.20 -9.16
C LYS A 137 -3.44 18.50 -8.60
N HIS A 138 -3.49 18.02 -7.35
CA HIS A 138 -2.39 17.27 -6.74
C HIS A 138 -1.94 16.08 -7.61
N CYS A 139 -2.91 15.37 -8.18
CA CYS A 139 -2.65 14.24 -9.06
C CYS A 139 -2.04 14.66 -10.40
N ALA A 140 -2.47 15.78 -10.97
CA ALA A 140 -1.84 16.34 -12.15
C ALA A 140 -0.39 16.76 -11.88
N ASP A 141 -0.12 17.36 -10.73
CA ASP A 141 1.23 17.75 -10.30
C ASP A 141 2.12 16.49 -10.10
N LEU A 142 1.58 15.42 -9.53
CA LEU A 142 2.27 14.14 -9.37
C LEU A 142 2.60 13.50 -10.72
N ILE A 143 1.65 13.45 -11.66
CA ILE A 143 1.88 12.95 -13.03
C ILE A 143 2.90 13.83 -13.76
N SER A 144 2.83 15.14 -13.59
CA SER A 144 3.80 16.06 -14.20
C SER A 144 5.22 15.81 -13.68
N THR A 145 5.35 15.40 -12.42
CA THR A 145 6.65 15.07 -11.81
C THR A 145 7.13 13.69 -12.23
N TYR A 146 6.21 12.73 -12.34
CA TYR A 146 6.48 11.32 -12.64
C TYR A 146 5.65 10.86 -13.86
N PRO A 147 5.94 11.35 -15.08
CA PRO A 147 5.13 11.10 -16.28
C PRO A 147 4.98 9.61 -16.63
N LEU A 148 5.92 8.76 -16.21
CA LEU A 148 5.81 7.31 -16.43
C LEU A 148 4.62 6.66 -15.68
N LEU A 149 4.08 7.32 -14.64
CA LEU A 149 2.86 6.89 -13.93
C LEU A 149 1.64 6.74 -14.85
N ASN A 150 1.48 7.64 -15.80
CA ASN A 150 0.27 7.73 -16.64
C ASN A 150 0.37 6.88 -17.92
N ASN A 151 1.57 6.43 -18.30
CA ASN A 151 1.81 5.82 -19.61
C ASN A 151 1.32 4.37 -19.75
N ASN A 152 0.53 3.83 -18.81
CA ASN A 152 0.06 2.42 -18.77
C ASN A 152 1.17 1.34 -18.84
N GLN A 153 2.43 1.74 -19.02
CA GLN A 153 3.64 0.93 -18.84
C GLN A 153 3.67 0.27 -17.46
N ILE A 154 2.91 0.80 -16.51
CA ILE A 154 2.81 0.35 -15.14
C ILE A 154 1.69 -0.67 -14.86
N ASN A 155 0.65 -0.79 -15.71
CA ASN A 155 -0.50 -1.65 -15.38
C ASN A 155 -0.13 -3.15 -15.25
N ASN A 156 0.99 -3.55 -15.87
CA ASN A 156 1.74 -4.78 -15.55
C ASN A 156 3.18 -4.49 -15.08
N GLY A 157 3.65 -3.24 -15.24
CA GLY A 157 5.02 -2.83 -14.98
C GLY A 157 5.33 -2.38 -13.56
N LEU A 158 4.36 -2.16 -12.67
CA LEU A 158 4.67 -1.88 -11.25
C LEU A 158 5.31 -3.11 -10.60
N GLN A 159 4.73 -4.29 -10.83
CA GLN A 159 5.31 -5.57 -10.39
C GLN A 159 6.67 -5.82 -11.05
N LEU A 160 6.80 -5.58 -12.35
CA LEU A 160 8.08 -5.70 -13.05
C LEU A 160 9.12 -4.71 -12.49
N ALA A 161 8.73 -3.46 -12.26
CA ALA A 161 9.60 -2.44 -11.69
C ALA A 161 10.06 -2.82 -10.28
N PHE A 162 9.17 -3.35 -9.44
CA PHE A 162 9.54 -3.87 -8.11
C PHE A 162 10.52 -5.04 -8.19
N ASN A 163 10.41 -5.89 -9.19
CA ASN A 163 11.34 -7.00 -9.42
C ASN A 163 12.63 -6.55 -10.12
N THR A 164 12.65 -5.37 -10.73
CA THR A 164 13.77 -4.86 -11.53
C THR A 164 14.67 -3.93 -10.73
N PHE A 165 14.09 -3.00 -9.97
CA PHE A 165 14.87 -2.04 -9.20
C PHE A 165 15.49 -2.71 -7.96
N PRO A 166 16.76 -2.37 -7.64
CA PRO A 166 17.45 -2.97 -6.51
C PRO A 166 16.79 -2.55 -5.19
N ALA A 167 16.45 -3.55 -4.38
CA ALA A 167 15.93 -3.38 -3.03
C ALA A 167 17.06 -3.55 -2.01
N ASN A 168 17.57 -2.44 -1.48
CA ASN A 168 18.75 -2.43 -0.63
C ASN A 168 18.40 -2.41 0.87
N SER A 169 17.28 -1.78 1.21
CA SER A 169 16.75 -1.69 2.56
C SER A 169 15.95 -2.94 2.95
N GLN A 170 15.74 -3.13 4.25
CA GLN A 170 14.90 -4.22 4.75
C GLN A 170 13.44 -4.09 4.26
N LEU A 171 12.90 -2.86 4.25
CA LEU A 171 11.57 -2.58 3.73
C LEU A 171 11.49 -2.86 2.21
N GLY A 172 12.49 -2.44 1.44
CA GLY A 172 12.54 -2.70 0.00
C GLY A 172 12.53 -4.20 -0.31
N LYS A 173 13.38 -4.98 0.39
CA LYS A 173 13.44 -6.44 0.21
C LYS A 173 12.11 -7.10 0.57
N PHE A 174 11.46 -6.62 1.62
CA PHE A 174 10.16 -7.12 2.05
C PHE A 174 9.05 -6.85 1.02
N ILE A 175 9.01 -5.64 0.45
CA ILE A 175 8.08 -5.29 -0.63
C ILE A 175 8.37 -6.13 -1.89
N GLN A 176 9.64 -6.28 -2.26
CA GLN A 176 10.04 -7.09 -3.41
C GLN A 176 9.66 -8.57 -3.23
N GLN A 177 9.82 -9.12 -2.02
CA GLN A 177 9.36 -10.48 -1.70
C GLN A 177 7.86 -10.64 -1.97
N GLN A 178 7.04 -9.63 -1.62
CA GLN A 178 5.60 -9.64 -1.88
C GLN A 178 5.26 -9.51 -3.38
N ALA A 179 6.09 -8.81 -4.15
CA ALA A 179 5.94 -8.67 -5.60
C ALA A 179 6.31 -9.96 -6.36
N ASN A 180 7.16 -10.81 -5.80
CA ASN A 180 7.54 -12.08 -6.40
C ASN A 180 6.52 -13.18 -6.08
N GLN A 181 5.88 -13.73 -7.12
CA GLN A 181 4.81 -14.74 -7.02
C GLN A 181 5.24 -16.00 -6.26
N ASP A 182 6.50 -16.41 -6.36
CA ASP A 182 7.00 -17.65 -5.75
C ASP A 182 7.33 -17.50 -4.27
N SER A 183 7.49 -16.27 -3.78
CA SER A 183 7.90 -15.96 -2.40
C SER A 183 6.89 -15.10 -1.65
N GLN A 184 5.67 -14.95 -2.17
CA GLN A 184 4.64 -14.11 -1.56
C GLN A 184 4.36 -14.58 -0.14
N LEU A 185 4.36 -13.62 0.77
CA LEU A 185 3.97 -13.87 2.15
C LEU A 185 2.46 -14.06 2.21
N LYS A 186 2.00 -14.83 3.21
CA LYS A 186 0.59 -14.80 3.57
C LYS A 186 0.22 -13.36 3.92
N PHE A 187 -1.00 -12.97 3.59
CA PHE A 187 -1.47 -11.60 3.82
C PHE A 187 -1.20 -11.12 5.26
N GLN A 188 -1.45 -11.97 6.26
CA GLN A 188 -1.20 -11.64 7.67
C GLN A 188 0.29 -11.39 7.95
N ASP A 189 1.19 -12.23 7.45
CA ASP A 189 2.64 -12.08 7.64
C ASP A 189 3.15 -10.81 6.94
N PHE A 190 2.64 -10.53 5.74
CA PHE A 190 2.97 -9.30 5.01
C PHE A 190 2.49 -8.07 5.78
N ALA A 191 1.24 -8.05 6.22
CA ALA A 191 0.64 -6.90 6.86
C ALA A 191 1.26 -6.61 8.25
N THR A 192 1.55 -7.66 9.03
CA THR A 192 2.22 -7.55 10.33
C THR A 192 3.69 -7.14 10.22
N GLY A 193 4.40 -7.58 9.18
CA GLY A 193 5.78 -7.15 8.91
C GLY A 193 5.88 -5.74 8.30
N LEU A 194 4.90 -5.33 7.50
CA LEU A 194 4.95 -4.04 6.79
C LEU A 194 4.94 -2.85 7.75
N ILE A 195 4.12 -2.88 8.80
CA ILE A 195 4.01 -1.78 9.78
C ILE A 195 5.37 -1.44 10.43
N PRO A 196 6.04 -2.37 11.16
CA PRO A 196 7.29 -2.04 11.84
C PRO A 196 8.40 -1.65 10.85
N LEU A 197 8.47 -2.27 9.67
CA LEU A 197 9.44 -1.88 8.64
C LEU A 197 9.18 -0.48 8.08
N SER A 198 7.92 -0.11 7.90
CA SER A 198 7.53 1.24 7.43
C SER A 198 7.85 2.30 8.48
N ILE A 199 7.66 2.00 9.76
CA ILE A 199 8.05 2.89 10.87
C ILE A 199 9.57 3.05 10.92
N LYS A 200 10.33 1.95 10.87
CA LYS A 200 11.81 1.98 10.86
C LYS A 200 12.34 2.82 9.68
N ALA A 201 11.74 2.66 8.50
CA ALA A 201 12.09 3.43 7.31
C ALA A 201 11.50 4.86 7.30
N LYS A 202 10.70 5.22 8.31
CA LYS A 202 9.92 6.46 8.40
C LYS A 202 9.12 6.72 7.13
N ASN A 203 8.51 5.71 6.51
CA ASN A 203 7.81 5.84 5.22
C ASN A 203 6.29 5.98 5.42
N SER A 204 5.77 7.20 5.24
CA SER A 204 4.35 7.51 5.41
C SER A 204 3.44 6.74 4.44
N GLN A 205 3.84 6.57 3.17
CA GLN A 205 2.99 5.91 2.18
C GLN A 205 2.85 4.41 2.48
N MET A 206 3.90 3.73 2.93
CA MET A 206 3.79 2.32 3.28
C MET A 206 2.95 2.09 4.55
N LEU A 207 2.86 3.06 5.46
CA LEU A 207 1.88 3.04 6.55
C LEU A 207 0.44 3.19 6.06
N ILE A 208 0.21 4.02 5.02
CA ILE A 208 -1.10 4.14 4.38
C ILE A 208 -1.45 2.87 3.60
N VAL A 209 -0.48 2.21 2.96
CA VAL A 209 -0.69 0.89 2.34
C VAL A 209 -1.10 -0.14 3.39
N ALA A 210 -0.40 -0.18 4.52
CA ALA A 210 -0.78 -1.05 5.63
C ALA A 210 -2.22 -0.75 6.09
N GLU A 211 -2.57 0.53 6.32
CA GLU A 211 -3.93 0.94 6.68
C GLU A 211 -4.98 0.45 5.68
N TRP A 212 -4.71 0.65 4.40
CA TRP A 212 -5.59 0.24 3.31
C TRP A 212 -5.81 -1.27 3.32
N MET A 213 -4.74 -2.06 3.49
CA MET A 213 -4.84 -3.52 3.54
C MET A 213 -5.78 -4.02 4.65
N PHE A 214 -5.69 -3.45 5.85
CA PHE A 214 -6.53 -3.85 6.98
C PHE A 214 -7.98 -3.35 6.84
N GLY A 215 -8.20 -2.19 6.24
CA GLY A 215 -9.54 -1.62 6.05
C GLY A 215 -10.49 -2.48 5.20
N PHE A 216 -9.95 -3.32 4.29
CA PHE A 216 -10.75 -4.18 3.40
C PHE A 216 -11.00 -5.58 3.96
N ARG A 217 -10.30 -6.00 5.02
CA ARG A 217 -10.40 -7.37 5.56
C ARG A 217 -10.58 -7.34 7.07
N SER A 218 -11.83 -7.38 7.50
CA SER A 218 -12.27 -7.26 8.90
C SER A 218 -11.86 -8.41 9.84
N GLN A 219 -10.96 -9.29 9.42
CA GLN A 219 -10.64 -10.55 10.10
C GLN A 219 -9.16 -10.73 10.43
N TYR A 220 -8.31 -9.73 10.15
CA TYR A 220 -6.88 -9.80 10.45
C TYR A 220 -6.50 -8.60 11.29
N GLU A 221 -6.37 -8.81 12.59
CA GLU A 221 -5.91 -7.78 13.52
C GLU A 221 -4.38 -7.82 13.55
N ALA A 222 -3.74 -6.68 13.28
CA ALA A 222 -2.29 -6.54 13.44
C ALA A 222 -1.85 -6.50 14.92
N PHE A 223 -2.80 -6.60 15.84
CA PHE A 223 -2.62 -6.46 17.28
C PHE A 223 -3.63 -7.35 18.00
N ASP A 224 -3.37 -7.67 19.26
CA ASP A 224 -4.29 -8.41 20.13
C ASP A 224 -5.43 -7.49 20.63
N PRO A 225 -6.72 -7.79 20.37
CA PRO A 225 -7.86 -7.03 20.89
C PRO A 225 -7.84 -6.79 22.40
N ALA A 226 -7.20 -7.68 23.17
CA ALA A 226 -7.03 -7.53 24.61
C ALA A 226 -6.27 -6.24 24.98
N LEU A 227 -5.44 -5.70 24.06
CA LEU A 227 -4.76 -4.41 24.24
C LEU A 227 -5.76 -3.25 24.43
N ILE A 228 -6.88 -3.30 23.72
CA ILE A 228 -7.95 -2.28 23.76
C ILE A 228 -9.08 -2.71 24.70
N GLY A 229 -9.22 -4.01 24.97
CA GLY A 229 -10.32 -4.55 25.79
C GLY A 229 -11.67 -4.48 25.08
N SER A 230 -11.67 -4.58 23.74
CA SER A 230 -12.89 -4.58 22.92
C SER A 230 -12.90 -5.79 21.99
N GLN A 231 -14.07 -6.36 21.73
CA GLN A 231 -14.27 -7.38 20.69
C GLN A 231 -15.05 -6.83 19.49
N ASN A 232 -15.35 -5.54 19.47
CA ASN A 232 -16.05 -4.91 18.36
C ASN A 232 -15.06 -4.66 17.20
N THR A 233 -15.03 -5.56 16.24
CA THR A 233 -14.11 -5.51 15.08
C THR A 233 -14.22 -4.20 14.29
N THR A 234 -15.41 -3.63 14.13
CA THR A 234 -15.60 -2.32 13.47
C THR A 234 -14.88 -1.20 14.22
N TYR A 235 -14.95 -1.22 15.56
CA TYR A 235 -14.22 -0.27 16.40
C TYR A 235 -12.70 -0.47 16.29
N LEU A 236 -12.23 -1.71 16.39
CA LEU A 236 -10.81 -2.06 16.29
C LEU A 236 -10.21 -1.66 14.93
N ASN A 237 -10.91 -1.93 13.83
CA ASN A 237 -10.50 -1.52 12.49
C ASN A 237 -10.43 0.01 12.36
N SER A 238 -11.41 0.71 12.93
CA SER A 238 -11.42 2.18 12.95
C SER A 238 -10.24 2.74 13.74
N LEU A 239 -9.95 2.18 14.92
CA LEU A 239 -8.81 2.57 15.73
C LEU A 239 -7.48 2.33 15.01
N GLN A 240 -7.32 1.17 14.38
CA GLN A 240 -6.12 0.85 13.61
C GLN A 240 -5.90 1.81 12.45
N SER A 241 -6.95 2.09 11.65
CA SER A 241 -6.88 3.05 10.54
C SER A 241 -6.46 4.44 11.02
N ILE A 242 -7.05 4.91 12.12
CA ILE A 242 -6.71 6.21 12.71
C ILE A 242 -5.28 6.22 13.26
N ALA A 243 -4.83 5.15 13.94
CA ALA A 243 -3.49 5.04 14.49
C ALA A 243 -2.41 5.02 13.40
N LEU A 244 -2.60 4.24 12.34
CA LEU A 244 -1.67 4.19 11.20
C LEU A 244 -1.64 5.52 10.44
N THR A 245 -2.80 6.16 10.24
CA THR A 245 -2.85 7.50 9.65
C THR A 245 -2.10 8.51 10.53
N ALA A 246 -2.33 8.51 11.84
CA ALA A 246 -1.63 9.39 12.78
C ALA A 246 -0.11 9.19 12.77
N LEU A 247 0.37 7.94 12.71
CA LEU A 247 1.80 7.65 12.57
C LEU A 247 2.34 8.16 11.23
N SER A 248 1.60 7.98 10.14
CA SER A 248 2.02 8.44 8.82
C SER A 248 2.17 9.97 8.75
N CYS A 249 1.38 10.73 9.54
CA CYS A 249 1.49 12.19 9.62
C CYS A 249 2.87 12.67 10.07
N GLN A 250 3.59 11.87 10.86
CA GLN A 250 4.87 12.25 11.43
C GLN A 250 6.01 12.19 10.41
N PHE A 251 5.75 11.62 9.24
CA PHE A 251 6.75 11.38 8.22
C PHE A 251 6.42 12.14 6.91
N GLN A 252 7.48 12.43 6.12
CA GLN A 252 7.42 13.13 4.83
C GLN A 252 6.46 14.34 4.80
N ASN A 253 6.64 15.27 5.75
CA ASN A 253 5.92 16.55 5.79
C ASN A 253 4.38 16.43 5.83
N GLY A 254 3.84 15.31 6.31
CA GLY A 254 2.41 15.16 6.54
C GLY A 254 1.57 15.05 5.27
N ILE A 255 2.14 14.59 4.15
CA ILE A 255 1.41 14.32 2.89
C ILE A 255 0.17 13.47 3.15
N SER A 256 0.32 12.41 3.94
CA SER A 256 -0.76 11.49 4.32
C SER A 256 -1.84 12.10 5.22
N CYS A 257 -1.65 13.33 5.68
CA CYS A 257 -2.52 14.00 6.66
C CYS A 257 -3.03 15.36 6.18
N SER A 258 -2.72 15.70 4.92
CA SER A 258 -3.26 16.86 4.25
C SER A 258 -4.78 16.71 4.03
N PRO A 259 -5.50 17.82 3.78
CA PRO A 259 -6.91 17.76 3.41
C PRO A 259 -7.19 16.98 2.11
N THR A 260 -6.17 16.83 1.25
CA THR A 260 -6.25 16.07 0.01
C THR A 260 -5.78 14.62 0.17
N SER A 261 -5.37 14.18 1.36
CA SER A 261 -5.04 12.78 1.62
C SER A 261 -6.26 11.87 1.43
N LYS A 262 -6.03 10.61 1.05
CA LYS A 262 -7.13 9.64 0.82
C LYS A 262 -8.02 9.47 2.06
N PHE A 263 -7.41 9.45 3.24
CA PHE A 263 -8.15 9.38 4.51
C PHE A 263 -9.08 10.59 4.68
N MET A 264 -8.57 11.82 4.52
CA MET A 264 -9.37 13.04 4.68
C MET A 264 -10.41 13.24 3.58
N GLN A 265 -10.12 12.81 2.35
CA GLN A 265 -11.11 12.71 1.30
C GLN A 265 -12.28 11.85 1.78
N ASN A 266 -12.04 10.60 2.20
CA ASN A 266 -13.09 9.69 2.65
C ASN A 266 -13.93 10.30 3.79
N LYS A 267 -13.31 11.02 4.73
CA LYS A 267 -14.03 11.76 5.79
C LYS A 267 -14.91 12.88 5.22
N CYS A 268 -14.37 13.74 4.35
CA CYS A 268 -15.11 14.81 3.66
C CYS A 268 -16.33 14.29 2.87
N PHE A 269 -16.18 13.16 2.17
CA PHE A 269 -17.29 12.57 1.42
C PHE A 269 -18.33 11.92 2.32
N SER A 270 -17.94 11.37 3.47
CA SER A 270 -18.89 10.86 4.47
C SER A 270 -19.65 11.97 5.20
N ASN A 271 -19.03 13.13 5.40
CA ASN A 271 -19.60 14.29 6.07
C ASN A 271 -18.89 15.56 5.61
N GLU A 272 -19.63 16.45 4.96
CA GLU A 272 -19.07 17.66 4.36
C GLU A 272 -18.41 18.61 5.36
N GLN A 273 -18.76 18.54 6.65
CA GLN A 273 -18.15 19.36 7.68
C GLN A 273 -16.65 19.07 7.87
N PHE A 274 -16.19 17.91 7.40
CA PHE A 274 -14.78 17.50 7.46
C PHE A 274 -13.99 17.89 6.21
N CYS A 275 -14.63 18.46 5.19
CA CYS A 275 -13.93 18.93 4.00
C CYS A 275 -12.98 20.08 4.32
N GLY A 276 -11.76 20.00 3.79
CA GLY A 276 -10.72 21.02 4.00
C GLY A 276 -9.96 20.90 5.31
N GLN A 277 -10.36 19.98 6.20
CA GLN A 277 -9.65 19.75 7.46
C GLN A 277 -8.39 18.91 7.23
N THR A 278 -7.34 19.19 8.02
CA THR A 278 -6.21 18.26 8.18
C THR A 278 -6.62 17.09 9.07
N PHE A 279 -5.82 16.02 9.08
CA PHE A 279 -6.05 14.89 9.99
C PHE A 279 -6.12 15.35 11.46
N SER A 280 -5.21 16.22 11.91
CA SER A 280 -5.21 16.70 13.30
C SER A 280 -6.51 17.44 13.65
N GLN A 281 -6.96 18.34 12.79
CA GLN A 281 -8.21 19.08 13.00
C GLN A 281 -9.42 18.15 13.07
N TRP A 282 -9.47 17.15 12.19
CA TRP A 282 -10.52 16.16 12.21
C TRP A 282 -10.46 15.28 13.45
N PHE A 283 -9.26 14.85 13.85
CA PHE A 283 -9.02 14.00 15.00
C PHE A 283 -9.49 14.69 16.28
N ASP A 284 -9.03 15.92 16.53
CA ASP A 284 -9.37 16.70 17.73
C ASP A 284 -10.87 16.97 17.86
N ARG A 285 -11.58 17.06 16.73
CA ARG A 285 -13.02 17.31 16.70
C ARG A 285 -13.88 16.05 16.79
N SER A 286 -13.43 14.95 16.17
CA SER A 286 -14.28 13.79 15.89
C SER A 286 -13.97 12.58 16.74
N VAL A 287 -12.78 12.52 17.34
CA VAL A 287 -12.33 11.40 18.16
C VAL A 287 -12.60 11.73 19.63
N THR A 288 -13.34 10.87 20.31
CA THR A 288 -13.63 11.06 21.75
C THR A 288 -12.35 10.88 22.57
N PRO A 289 -12.26 11.45 23.78
CA PRO A 289 -11.07 11.26 24.63
C PRO A 289 -10.70 9.79 24.90
N GLY A 290 -11.69 8.92 25.06
CA GLY A 290 -11.47 7.48 25.23
C GLY A 290 -10.87 6.83 23.97
N MET A 291 -11.45 7.14 22.81
CA MET A 291 -10.94 6.64 21.53
C MET A 291 -9.53 7.18 21.23
N ALA A 292 -9.24 8.44 21.57
CA ALA A 292 -7.91 9.02 21.40
C ALA A 292 -6.84 8.30 22.25
N LYS A 293 -7.20 7.90 23.47
CA LYS A 293 -6.33 7.08 24.32
C LYS A 293 -6.06 5.72 23.69
N ASP A 294 -7.09 5.06 23.15
CA ASP A 294 -6.94 3.76 22.48
C ASP A 294 -6.09 3.86 21.20
N VAL A 295 -6.26 4.93 20.43
CA VAL A 295 -5.38 5.23 19.29
C VAL A 295 -3.93 5.38 19.74
N GLU A 296 -3.68 6.10 20.83
CA GLU A 296 -2.32 6.25 21.36
C GLU A 296 -1.72 4.91 21.82
N LEU A 297 -2.50 4.04 22.48
CA LEU A 297 -2.06 2.70 22.85
C LEU A 297 -1.64 1.88 21.62
N LEU A 298 -2.42 1.92 20.53
CA LEU A 298 -2.05 1.24 19.29
C LEU A 298 -0.82 1.84 18.62
N LYS A 299 -0.69 3.17 18.60
CA LYS A 299 0.50 3.83 18.08
C LYS A 299 1.75 3.36 18.83
N GLN A 300 1.70 3.35 20.16
CA GLN A 300 2.81 2.87 20.98
C GLN A 300 3.10 1.38 20.75
N HIS A 301 2.06 0.55 20.59
CA HIS A 301 2.24 -0.85 20.23
C HIS A 301 3.02 -1.00 18.91
N TYR A 302 2.64 -0.29 17.85
CA TYR A 302 3.34 -0.35 16.57
C TYR A 302 4.76 0.21 16.62
N LEU A 303 4.98 1.29 17.37
CA LEU A 303 6.33 1.84 17.60
C LEU A 303 7.22 0.82 18.33
N ASN A 304 6.69 0.08 19.30
CA ASN A 304 7.43 -0.96 20.02
C ASN A 304 7.80 -2.15 19.10
N LEU A 305 6.88 -2.57 18.22
CA LEU A 305 7.18 -3.59 17.20
C LEU A 305 8.32 -3.15 16.27
N ALA A 306 8.46 -1.83 16.04
CA ALA A 306 9.51 -1.27 15.21
C ALA A 306 10.87 -1.15 15.92
N VAL A 307 11.01 -1.52 17.20
CA VAL A 307 12.30 -1.53 17.92
C VAL A 307 12.87 -2.95 18.03
N GLN A 308 12.00 -3.96 17.98
CA GLN A 308 12.37 -5.38 17.98
C GLN A 308 13.03 -5.79 16.65
#